data_AF-A0A8J8WK07-F1
#
_entry.id   AF-A0A8J8WK07-F1
#
_cell.length_a   1.000
_cell.length_b   1.000
_cell.length_c   1.000
_cell.angle_alpha   90.00
_cell.angle_beta   90.00
_cell.angle_gamma   90.00
#
_symmetry.space_group_name_H-M   'P 1'
#
loop_
_entity.id
_entity.type
_entity.pdbx_description
1 polymer ?
#
loop_
_entity_poly.entity_id
_entity_poly.type
_entity_poly.pdbx_seq_one_letter_code
_entity_poly.pdbx_strand_id
1 'polypeptide(L)'
;MRSRTSVKPSDYPPLPFHGIRSIIFLSSLVVAIILAIFIYHLRADGFKLPYVYLVLLLSSVLSLITITTTALVNCTCRLSPKLSLFTNILPLIIWLVALGLLAYSMSGTILTACTTEYWATATGISVCRTYKALFAFTVLSTLGHLLAIVLDVVVRRRQTRLGAYDPMASTAALGEDPWDVKLAERRDSVAGRGGGGAHYDDVPTGAGAGAGAPGVRFQSGYQHPAERTGYDPAAYR
;
A
#
# COMPACT_ATOMS: atom_id res chain seq x y z
N MET A 1 7.90 -32.19 2.08
CA MET A 1 7.53 -31.16 1.08
C MET A 1 7.43 -29.82 1.77
N ARG A 2 8.33 -28.88 1.47
CA ARG A 2 8.33 -27.53 2.05
C ARG A 2 7.23 -26.74 1.33
N SER A 3 6.14 -26.44 2.03
CA SER A 3 5.13 -25.49 1.56
C SER A 3 5.85 -24.19 1.18
N ARG A 4 6.05 -23.95 -0.12
CA ARG A 4 6.32 -22.60 -0.61
C ARG A 4 5.01 -21.87 -0.40
N THR A 5 4.90 -21.18 0.73
CA THR A 5 3.89 -20.15 0.91
C THR A 5 4.00 -19.25 -0.31
N SER A 6 2.96 -19.29 -1.16
CA SER A 6 2.86 -18.43 -2.32
C SER A 6 2.75 -17.01 -1.77
N VAL A 7 3.90 -16.35 -1.62
CA VAL A 7 3.98 -14.96 -1.19
C VAL A 7 3.41 -14.16 -2.33
N LYS A 8 2.11 -13.87 -2.24
CA LYS A 8 1.42 -13.02 -3.19
C LYS A 8 2.24 -11.71 -3.25
N PRO A 9 2.66 -11.24 -4.44
CA PRO A 9 3.60 -10.11 -4.56
C PRO A 9 3.10 -8.88 -3.79
N SER A 10 4.03 -8.07 -3.26
CA SER A 10 3.65 -6.77 -2.69
C SER A 10 3.04 -5.91 -3.78
N ASP A 11 1.88 -5.30 -3.49
CA ASP A 11 1.16 -4.43 -4.43
C ASP A 11 1.87 -3.07 -4.64
N TYR A 12 2.89 -2.78 -3.83
CA TYR A 12 3.66 -1.56 -3.91
C TYR A 12 4.84 -1.71 -4.88
N PRO A 13 5.03 -0.77 -5.82
CA PRO A 13 6.27 -0.72 -6.59
C PRO A 13 7.44 -0.50 -5.62
N PRO A 14 8.48 -1.36 -5.63
CA PRO A 14 9.48 -1.42 -4.56
C PRO A 14 10.30 -0.14 -4.45
N LEU A 15 10.63 0.48 -5.59
CA LEU A 15 11.49 1.66 -5.66
C LEU A 15 10.91 2.91 -4.96
N PRO A 16 9.71 3.42 -5.32
CA PRO A 16 9.14 4.59 -4.66
C PRO A 16 8.77 4.32 -3.20
N PHE A 17 8.38 3.09 -2.86
CA PHE A 17 7.98 2.72 -1.50
C PHE A 17 9.12 2.84 -0.49
N HIS A 18 10.32 2.37 -0.85
CA HIS A 18 11.49 2.46 0.02
C HIS A 18 12.15 3.84 -0.06
N GLY A 19 12.24 4.44 -1.25
CA GLY A 19 12.85 5.76 -1.42
C GLY A 19 12.17 6.85 -0.60
N ILE A 20 10.83 6.95 -0.67
CA ILE A 20 10.07 7.95 0.10
C ILE A 20 10.25 7.73 1.60
N ARG A 21 10.19 6.47 2.07
CA ARG A 21 10.38 6.16 3.50
C ARG A 21 11.78 6.47 3.99
N SER A 22 12.81 6.22 3.18
CA SER A 22 14.20 6.57 3.53
C SER A 22 14.37 8.08 3.66
N ILE A 23 13.77 8.87 2.75
CA ILE A 23 13.81 10.34 2.83
C ILE A 23 13.13 10.82 4.12
N ILE A 24 11.91 10.36 4.40
CA ILE A 24 11.17 10.75 5.63
C ILE A 24 11.95 10.34 6.88
N PHE A 25 12.54 9.14 6.89
CA PHE A 25 13.34 8.66 8.02
C PHE A 25 14.56 9.56 8.27
N LEU A 26 15.36 9.82 7.22
CA LEU A 26 16.55 10.65 7.32
C LEU A 26 16.20 12.09 7.72
N SER A 27 15.18 12.69 7.12
CA SER A 27 14.76 14.05 7.44
C SER A 27 14.23 14.16 8.88
N SER A 28 13.43 13.19 9.33
CA SER A 28 12.91 13.14 10.71
C SER A 28 14.04 12.93 11.72
N LEU A 29 15.03 12.09 11.40
CA LEU A 29 16.19 11.85 12.25
C LEU A 29 17.03 13.12 12.43
N VAL A 30 17.33 13.83 11.32
CA VAL A 30 18.07 15.10 11.38
C VAL A 30 17.34 16.14 12.22
N VAL A 31 16.02 16.28 12.05
CA VAL A 31 15.19 17.19 12.86
C VAL A 31 15.25 16.81 14.34
N ALA A 32 15.13 15.52 14.67
CA ALA A 32 15.20 15.04 16.05
C ALA A 32 16.57 15.34 16.69
N ILE A 33 17.67 15.13 15.96
CA ILE A 33 19.04 15.40 16.43
C ILE A 33 19.24 16.89 16.71
N ILE A 34 18.86 17.75 15.76
CA ILE A 34 18.99 19.22 15.92
C ILE A 34 18.21 19.69 17.15
N LEU A 35 16.97 19.22 17.32
CA LEU A 35 16.15 19.58 18.47
C LEU A 35 16.71 19.05 19.78
N ALA A 36 17.23 17.82 19.80
CA ALA A 36 17.84 17.25 21.00
C ALA A 36 19.03 18.09 21.49
N ILE A 37 19.89 18.54 20.56
CA ILE A 37 21.03 19.42 20.87
C ILE A 37 20.55 20.77 21.42
N PHE A 38 19.57 21.41 20.75
CA PHE A 38 19.04 22.69 21.24
C PHE A 38 18.38 22.57 22.61
N ILE A 39 17.58 21.53 22.83
CA ILE A 39 16.91 21.29 24.11
C ILE A 39 17.95 21.04 25.21
N TYR A 40 19.01 20.29 24.93
CA TYR A 40 20.10 20.06 25.87
C TYR A 40 20.76 21.37 26.32
N HIS A 41 21.16 22.23 25.38
CA HIS A 41 21.78 23.51 25.71
C HIS A 41 20.82 24.45 26.46
N LEU A 42 19.57 24.58 26.00
CA LEU A 42 18.58 25.44 26.67
C LEU A 42 18.29 24.99 28.10
N ARG A 43 18.35 23.68 28.37
CA ARG A 43 18.17 23.13 29.72
C ARG A 43 19.39 23.35 30.60
N ALA A 44 20.59 23.22 30.05
CA ALA A 44 21.83 23.52 30.76
C ALA A 44 21.88 24.99 31.20
N ASP A 45 21.35 25.89 30.37
CA ASP A 45 21.34 27.34 30.63
C ASP A 45 20.11 27.81 31.42
N GLY A 46 19.21 26.90 31.82
CA GLY A 46 18.04 27.21 32.66
C GLY A 46 16.90 27.97 31.95
N PHE A 47 16.90 28.02 30.62
CA PHE A 47 15.86 28.70 29.86
C PHE A 47 14.57 27.87 29.72
N LYS A 48 13.43 28.58 29.60
CA LYS A 48 12.14 27.95 29.30
C LYS A 48 12.13 27.41 27.87
N LEU A 49 11.64 26.18 27.72
CA LEU A 49 11.54 25.51 26.41
C LEU A 49 10.40 26.12 25.58
N PRO A 50 10.68 26.61 24.35
CA PRO A 50 9.64 27.04 23.43
C PRO A 50 8.71 25.87 23.08
N TYR A 51 7.39 26.09 23.13
CA TYR A 51 6.40 25.04 22.83
C TYR A 51 6.57 24.44 21.43
N VAL A 52 7.02 25.25 20.47
CA VAL A 52 7.25 24.84 19.07
C VAL A 52 8.27 23.70 18.99
N TYR A 53 9.32 23.72 19.82
CA TYR A 53 10.33 22.65 19.82
C TYR A 53 9.79 21.34 20.38
N LEU A 54 8.85 21.40 21.33
CA LEU A 54 8.20 20.20 21.85
C LEU A 54 7.29 19.56 20.79
N VAL A 55 6.53 20.37 20.06
CA VAL A 55 5.66 19.89 18.97
C VAL A 55 6.48 19.25 17.85
N LEU A 56 7.58 19.89 17.43
CA LEU A 56 8.48 19.33 16.41
C LEU A 56 9.18 18.06 16.89
N LEU A 57 9.62 18.01 18.16
CA LEU A 57 10.24 16.81 18.73
C LEU A 57 9.23 15.66 18.75
N LEU A 58 8.02 15.88 19.25
CA LEU A 58 6.95 14.90 19.25
C LEU A 58 6.64 14.41 17.83
N SER A 59 6.53 15.33 16.87
CA SER A 59 6.29 15.01 15.45
C SER A 59 7.39 14.11 14.87
N SER A 60 8.66 14.45 15.12
CA SER A 60 9.81 13.69 14.63
C SER A 60 9.90 12.29 15.26
N VAL A 61 9.72 12.16 16.57
CA VAL A 61 9.74 10.88 17.29
C VAL A 61 8.57 10.00 16.87
N LEU A 62 7.36 10.55 16.80
CA LEU A 62 6.18 9.81 16.33
C LEU A 62 6.37 9.30 14.89
N SER A 63 6.99 10.11 14.03
CA SER A 63 7.30 9.70 12.65
C SER A 63 8.33 8.58 12.61
N LEU A 64 9.40 8.66 13.41
CA LEU A 64 10.39 7.58 13.50
C LEU A 64 9.76 6.28 13.99
N ILE A 65 8.96 6.33 15.06
CA ILE A 65 8.22 5.15 15.58
C ILE A 65 7.28 4.59 14.51
N THR A 66 6.56 5.45 13.80
CA THR A 66 5.62 5.02 12.76
C THR A 66 6.34 4.33 11.62
N ILE A 67 7.44 4.91 11.12
CA ILE A 67 8.22 4.35 10.01
C ILE A 67 8.91 3.05 10.42
N THR A 68 9.49 2.97 11.61
CA THR A 68 10.13 1.74 12.11
C THR A 68 9.11 0.64 12.33
N THR A 69 7.97 0.94 12.95
CA THR A 69 6.88 -0.03 13.14
C THR A 69 6.36 -0.51 11.78
N THR A 70 6.15 0.41 10.83
CA THR A 70 5.68 0.05 9.49
C THR A 70 6.70 -0.80 8.73
N ALA A 71 8.00 -0.51 8.88
CA ALA A 71 9.08 -1.30 8.29
C ALA A 71 9.15 -2.70 8.91
N LEU A 72 9.09 -2.81 10.25
CA LEU A 72 9.07 -4.08 10.97
C LEU A 72 7.86 -4.93 10.57
N VAL A 73 6.66 -4.34 10.57
CA VAL A 73 5.44 -5.03 10.18
C VAL A 73 5.54 -5.46 8.72
N ASN A 74 6.10 -4.66 7.81
CA ASN A 74 6.31 -5.07 6.42
C ASN A 74 7.32 -6.23 6.26
N CYS A 75 8.28 -6.36 7.19
CA CYS A 75 9.22 -7.49 7.21
C CYS A 75 8.62 -8.76 7.80
N THR A 76 7.73 -8.67 8.80
CA THR A 76 7.20 -9.82 9.56
C THR A 76 5.80 -10.26 9.10
N CYS A 77 4.99 -9.33 8.60
CA CYS A 77 3.59 -9.53 8.23
C CYS A 77 3.27 -8.78 6.93
N ARG A 78 2.15 -9.10 6.29
CA ARG A 78 1.69 -8.36 5.12
C ARG A 78 0.94 -7.11 5.58
N LEU A 79 1.45 -5.92 5.26
CA LEU A 79 0.83 -4.67 5.72
C LEU A 79 -0.46 -4.37 4.93
N SER A 80 -1.54 -4.09 5.64
CA SER A 80 -2.79 -3.63 5.02
C SER A 80 -2.62 -2.20 4.47
N PRO A 81 -2.97 -1.94 3.19
CA PRO A 81 -3.03 -0.57 2.65
C PRO A 81 -3.99 0.35 3.40
N LYS A 82 -4.94 -0.25 4.16
CA LYS A 82 -5.83 0.51 5.05
C LYS A 82 -5.11 1.13 6.23
N LEU A 83 -4.29 0.31 6.88
CA LEU A 83 -3.49 0.69 8.05
C LEU A 83 -2.40 1.69 7.67
N SER A 84 -1.66 1.45 6.56
CA SER A 84 -0.58 2.35 6.08
C SER A 84 -1.04 3.80 5.89
N LEU A 85 -2.18 4.00 5.22
CA LEU A 85 -2.72 5.34 5.01
C LEU A 85 -3.06 6.04 6.33
N PHE A 86 -3.70 5.34 7.26
CA PHE A 86 -4.09 5.91 8.55
C PHE A 86 -2.85 6.30 9.35
N THR A 87 -1.83 5.43 9.34
CA THR A 87 -0.56 5.70 10.02
C THR A 87 0.24 6.82 9.39
N ASN A 88 0.07 7.14 8.10
CA ASN A 88 0.75 8.27 7.44
C ASN A 88 -0.01 9.59 7.55
N ILE A 89 -1.35 9.57 7.67
CA ILE A 89 -2.17 10.78 7.82
C ILE A 89 -1.90 11.50 9.14
N LEU A 90 -1.80 10.75 10.24
CA LEU A 90 -1.59 11.34 11.56
C LEU A 90 -0.27 12.14 11.65
N PRO A 91 0.89 11.59 11.24
CA PRO A 91 2.13 12.35 11.10
C PRO A 91 1.99 13.57 10.18
N LEU A 92 1.33 13.44 9.02
CA LEU A 92 1.18 14.58 8.09
C LEU A 92 0.51 15.77 8.78
N ILE A 93 -0.62 15.55 9.47
CA ILE A 93 -1.36 16.62 10.15
C ILE A 93 -0.46 17.32 11.18
N ILE A 94 0.23 16.54 12.01
CA ILE A 94 1.11 17.09 13.06
C ILE A 94 2.28 17.86 12.42
N TRP A 95 2.86 17.34 11.34
CA TRP A 95 3.93 18.02 10.59
C TRP A 95 3.48 19.34 9.96
N LEU A 96 2.25 19.43 9.44
CA LEU A 96 1.68 20.67 8.91
C LEU A 96 1.50 21.72 10.01
N VAL A 97 0.97 21.32 11.17
CA VAL A 97 0.85 22.19 12.34
C VAL A 97 2.23 22.66 12.80
N ALA A 98 3.20 21.75 12.89
CA ALA A 98 4.56 22.07 13.30
C ALA A 98 5.26 23.02 12.31
N LEU A 99 5.08 22.80 11.00
CA LEU A 99 5.62 23.68 9.96
C LEU A 99 4.99 25.07 10.03
N GLY A 100 3.68 25.17 10.21
CA GLY A 100 2.98 26.44 10.35
C GLY A 100 3.45 27.24 11.57
N LEU A 101 3.56 26.58 12.73
CA LEU A 101 4.06 27.18 13.97
C LEU A 101 5.52 27.63 13.83
N LEU A 102 6.37 26.81 13.20
CA LEU A 102 7.77 27.14 12.96
C LEU A 102 7.91 28.34 12.00
N ALA A 103 7.15 28.34 10.90
CA ALA A 103 7.15 29.43 9.92
C ALA A 103 6.69 30.75 10.55
N TYR A 104 5.67 30.72 11.40
CA TYR A 104 5.19 31.90 12.13
C TYR A 104 6.25 32.43 13.10
N SER A 105 6.80 31.54 13.94
CA SER A 105 7.80 31.88 14.96
C SER A 105 9.10 32.44 14.37
N MET A 106 9.52 31.92 13.21
CA MET A 106 10.83 32.23 12.60
C MET A 106 10.72 33.04 11.30
N SER A 107 9.59 33.70 11.04
CA SER A 107 9.34 34.44 9.80
C SER A 107 10.44 35.46 9.47
N GLY A 108 10.92 36.22 10.46
CA GLY A 108 12.03 37.17 10.29
C GLY A 108 13.39 36.51 10.06
N THR A 109 13.67 35.39 10.73
CA THR A 109 14.94 34.67 10.67
C THR A 109 15.15 33.94 9.33
N ILE A 110 14.06 33.45 8.73
CA ILE A 110 14.11 32.67 7.48
C ILE A 110 14.54 33.56 6.30
N LEU A 111 14.01 34.79 6.25
CA LEU A 111 14.25 35.73 5.17
C LEU A 111 15.54 36.55 5.34
N THR A 112 16.05 36.67 6.57
CA THR A 112 17.30 37.41 6.84
C THR A 112 18.55 36.58 6.50
N ALA A 113 19.61 37.25 6.05
CA ALA A 113 20.87 36.60 5.73
C ALA A 113 21.64 36.25 7.01
N CYS A 114 22.29 35.09 7.03
CA CYS A 114 23.15 34.67 8.15
C CYS A 114 24.54 35.31 8.01
N THR A 115 24.64 36.64 8.16
CA THR A 115 25.90 37.40 8.08
C THR A 115 26.27 38.01 9.43
N THR A 116 27.53 38.43 9.55
CA THR A 116 28.03 39.16 10.73
C THR A 116 27.30 40.48 10.96
N GLU A 117 26.75 41.10 9.91
CA GLU A 117 25.98 42.34 10.00
C GLU A 117 24.69 42.19 10.81
N TYR A 118 23.97 41.07 10.63
CA TYR A 118 22.70 40.83 11.33
C TYR A 118 22.85 40.03 12.63
N TRP A 119 23.89 39.19 12.75
CA TRP A 119 24.05 38.26 13.88
C TRP A 119 25.21 38.58 14.82
N ALA A 120 26.08 39.53 14.46
CA ALA A 120 27.23 40.09 15.20
C ALA A 120 28.31 39.09 15.69
N THR A 121 27.98 37.82 15.85
CA THR A 121 28.80 36.79 16.49
C THR A 121 28.83 35.52 15.63
N ALA A 122 29.95 34.79 15.67
CA ALA A 122 30.09 33.52 14.97
C ALA A 122 29.04 32.49 15.45
N THR A 123 28.72 32.51 16.76
CA THR A 123 27.70 31.67 17.36
C THR A 123 26.31 31.97 16.79
N GLY A 124 25.93 33.25 16.68
CA GLY A 124 24.65 33.66 16.08
C GLY A 124 24.50 33.21 14.63
N ILE A 125 25.58 33.29 13.84
CA ILE A 125 25.59 32.80 12.45
C ILE A 125 25.35 31.29 12.38
N SER A 126 26.00 30.51 13.26
CA SER A 126 25.81 29.05 13.32
C SER A 126 24.36 28.67 13.67
N VAL A 127 23.78 29.39 14.64
CA VAL A 127 22.38 29.21 15.05
C VAL A 127 21.43 29.54 13.90
N CYS A 128 21.65 30.65 13.19
CA CYS A 128 20.87 31.02 12.00
C CYS A 128 20.89 29.91 10.93
N ARG A 129 22.06 29.37 10.59
CA ARG A 129 22.20 28.28 9.61
C ARG A 129 21.49 27.01 10.06
N THR A 130 21.57 26.69 11.34
CA THR A 130 20.91 25.52 11.93
C THR A 130 19.38 25.66 11.89
N TYR A 131 18.84 26.86 12.15
CA TYR A 131 17.40 27.12 11.99
C TYR A 131 16.92 26.99 10.55
N LYS A 132 17.70 27.47 9.57
CA LYS A 132 17.35 27.30 8.15
C LYS A 132 17.39 25.83 7.73
N ALA A 133 18.37 25.07 8.22
CA ALA A 133 18.43 23.63 8.01
C ALA A 133 17.21 22.93 8.64
N LEU A 134 16.88 23.24 9.89
CA LEU A 134 15.72 22.70 10.59
C LEU A 134 14.42 22.96 9.80
N PHE A 135 14.25 24.18 9.29
CA PHE A 135 13.10 24.55 8.48
C PHE A 135 13.04 23.74 7.17
N ALA A 136 14.16 23.63 6.45
CA ALA A 136 14.25 22.86 5.21
C ALA A 136 13.94 21.37 5.42
N PHE A 137 14.50 20.74 6.46
CA PHE A 137 14.22 19.34 6.77
C PHE A 137 12.79 19.11 7.27
N THR A 138 12.18 20.12 7.90
CA THR A 138 10.76 20.10 8.25
C THR A 138 9.90 20.08 6.98
N VAL A 139 10.19 20.95 6.01
CA VAL A 139 9.51 20.98 4.70
C VAL A 139 9.74 19.67 3.93
N LEU A 140 10.94 19.11 3.94
CA LEU A 140 11.22 17.82 3.29
C LEU A 140 10.42 16.68 3.93
N SER A 141 10.27 16.69 5.25
CA SER A 141 9.48 15.69 5.98
C SER A 141 7.99 15.83 5.66
N THR A 142 7.46 17.06 5.61
CA THR A 142 6.04 17.30 5.28
C THR A 142 5.72 16.87 3.85
N LEU A 143 6.59 17.22 2.89
CA LEU A 143 6.47 16.77 1.50
C LEU A 143 6.62 15.25 1.38
N GLY A 144 7.53 14.63 2.12
CA GLY A 144 7.69 13.19 2.15
C GLY A 144 6.41 12.47 2.59
N HIS A 145 5.79 12.93 3.69
CA HIS A 145 4.50 12.39 4.16
C HIS A 145 3.36 12.61 3.16
N LEU A 146 3.34 13.76 2.49
CA LEU A 146 2.37 14.02 1.43
C LEU A 146 2.54 13.04 0.26
N LEU A 147 3.77 12.83 -0.21
CA LEU A 147 4.08 11.88 -1.28
C LEU A 147 3.76 10.44 -0.88
N ALA A 148 3.97 10.06 0.39
CA ALA A 148 3.59 8.75 0.91
C ALA A 148 2.07 8.53 0.85
N ILE A 149 1.27 9.52 1.24
CA ILE A 149 -0.20 9.45 1.14
C ILE A 149 -0.66 9.40 -0.32
N VAL A 150 -0.04 10.17 -1.21
CA VAL A 150 -0.34 10.11 -2.65
C VAL A 150 -0.07 8.71 -3.20
N LEU A 151 1.06 8.10 -2.84
CA LEU A 151 1.38 6.72 -3.22
C LEU A 151 0.33 5.73 -2.69
N ASP A 152 -0.05 5.85 -1.42
CA ASP A 152 -1.07 5.00 -0.78
C ASP A 152 -2.44 5.15 -1.50
N VAL A 153 -2.82 6.36 -1.90
CA VAL A 153 -4.06 6.63 -2.67
C VAL A 153 -3.99 6.01 -4.07
N VAL A 154 -2.87 6.16 -4.78
CA VAL A 154 -2.67 5.60 -6.12
C VAL A 154 -2.74 4.06 -6.06
N VAL A 155 -2.08 3.44 -5.09
CA VAL A 155 -2.11 1.98 -4.89
C VAL A 155 -3.52 1.52 -4.56
N ARG A 156 -4.23 2.19 -3.64
CA ARG A 156 -5.63 1.86 -3.34
C ARG A 156 -6.53 1.96 -4.56
N ARG A 157 -6.42 3.03 -5.34
CA ARG A 157 -7.21 3.21 -6.58
C ARG A 157 -6.94 2.08 -7.57
N ARG A 158 -5.69 1.64 -7.71
CA ARG A 158 -5.34 0.49 -8.58
C ARG A 158 -5.95 -0.80 -8.08
N GLN A 159 -5.93 -1.05 -6.78
CA GLN A 159 -6.54 -2.23 -6.15
C GLN A 159 -8.06 -2.24 -6.33
N THR A 160 -8.74 -1.10 -6.18
CA THR A 160 -10.20 -1.01 -6.39
C THR A 160 -10.60 -1.02 -7.87
N ARG A 161 -9.69 -0.74 -8.80
CA ARG A 161 -9.99 -0.70 -10.25
C ARG A 161 -10.22 -2.09 -10.85
N LEU A 162 -9.61 -3.12 -10.27
CA LEU A 162 -9.69 -4.51 -10.77
C LEU A 162 -10.88 -5.29 -10.19
N GLY A 163 -11.78 -4.63 -9.46
CA GLY A 163 -12.86 -5.29 -8.71
C GLY A 163 -12.36 -5.93 -7.40
N ALA A 164 -13.28 -6.29 -6.51
CA ALA A 164 -12.91 -7.14 -5.39
C ALA A 164 -12.42 -8.48 -5.95
N TYR A 165 -11.17 -8.85 -5.66
CA TYR A 165 -10.69 -10.19 -5.97
C TYR A 165 -11.56 -11.18 -5.18
N ASP A 166 -12.54 -11.76 -5.86
CA ASP A 166 -13.29 -12.89 -5.36
C ASP A 166 -12.35 -14.09 -5.53
N PRO A 167 -11.80 -14.66 -4.44
CA PRO A 167 -10.83 -15.74 -4.52
C PRO A 167 -11.54 -17.02 -5.00
N MET A 168 -11.80 -17.08 -6.31
CA MET A 168 -12.64 -18.05 -6.98
C MET A 168 -14.06 -18.12 -6.37
N ALA A 169 -15.07 -17.87 -7.20
CA ALA A 169 -16.42 -18.38 -7.01
C ALA A 169 -16.46 -19.92 -7.07
N SER A 170 -15.49 -20.61 -6.46
CA SER A 170 -15.34 -22.07 -6.46
C SER A 170 -15.98 -22.73 -5.25
N THR A 171 -16.58 -21.99 -4.31
CA THR A 171 -17.47 -22.59 -3.29
C THR A 171 -18.94 -22.31 -3.53
N ALA A 172 -19.31 -21.32 -4.34
CA ALA A 172 -20.69 -21.13 -4.77
C ALA A 172 -21.04 -21.93 -6.05
N ALA A 173 -20.03 -22.40 -6.79
CA ALA A 173 -20.19 -23.35 -7.89
C ALA A 173 -19.99 -24.82 -7.47
N LEU A 174 -19.50 -25.07 -6.25
CA LEU A 174 -19.64 -26.36 -5.58
C LEU A 174 -21.01 -26.30 -4.89
N GLY A 175 -22.00 -26.97 -5.47
CA GLY A 175 -23.24 -27.28 -4.74
C GLY A 175 -22.91 -27.95 -3.40
N GLU A 176 -23.87 -27.95 -2.48
CA GLU A 176 -23.76 -28.35 -1.06
C GLU A 176 -23.19 -29.77 -0.78
N ASP A 177 -22.71 -30.51 -1.78
CA ASP A 177 -22.14 -31.85 -1.67
C ASP A 177 -20.64 -31.89 -2.04
N PRO A 178 -19.73 -31.99 -1.04
CA PRO A 178 -18.27 -32.00 -1.23
C PRO A 178 -17.68 -33.15 -2.07
N TRP A 179 -18.49 -34.06 -2.58
CA TRP A 179 -18.05 -35.31 -3.22
C TRP A 179 -18.38 -35.41 -4.71
N ASP A 180 -19.13 -34.46 -5.27
CA ASP A 180 -19.69 -34.59 -6.63
C ASP A 180 -18.90 -33.79 -7.69
N VAL A 181 -17.57 -33.76 -7.58
CA VAL A 181 -16.71 -33.37 -8.70
C VAL A 181 -16.68 -34.55 -9.67
N LYS A 182 -17.78 -34.70 -10.42
CA LYS A 182 -17.91 -35.66 -11.51
C LYS A 182 -16.99 -35.19 -12.64
N LEU A 183 -15.73 -35.61 -12.58
CA LEU A 183 -14.84 -35.60 -13.73
C LEU A 183 -15.58 -36.34 -14.83
N ALA A 184 -16.12 -35.61 -15.81
CA ALA A 184 -16.72 -36.20 -16.98
C ALA A 184 -15.61 -36.98 -17.69
N GLU A 185 -15.57 -38.28 -17.44
CA GLU A 185 -14.65 -39.21 -18.06
C GLU A 185 -14.98 -39.22 -19.55
N ARG A 186 -14.24 -38.40 -20.31
CA ARG A 186 -14.26 -38.39 -21.76
C ARG A 186 -13.56 -39.67 -22.22
N ARG A 187 -14.23 -40.81 -22.07
CA ARG A 187 -13.75 -42.09 -22.56
C ARG A 187 -14.26 -42.27 -23.98
N ASP A 188 -13.28 -42.44 -24.86
CA ASP A 188 -13.41 -42.44 -26.30
C ASP A 188 -14.34 -43.52 -26.85
N SER A 189 -14.94 -43.15 -27.97
CA SER A 189 -15.76 -43.97 -28.84
C SER A 189 -14.89 -45.01 -29.54
N VAL A 190 -15.00 -46.29 -29.18
CA VAL A 190 -14.60 -47.42 -30.04
C VAL A 190 -15.56 -48.60 -29.87
N ALA A 191 -16.38 -48.79 -30.91
CA ALA A 191 -16.91 -50.04 -31.45
C ALA A 191 -17.56 -51.11 -30.54
N GLY A 192 -18.83 -51.43 -30.85
CA GLY A 192 -19.20 -52.83 -31.06
C GLY A 192 -20.46 -53.37 -30.35
N ARG A 193 -21.55 -53.44 -31.12
CA ARG A 193 -22.42 -54.62 -31.28
C ARG A 193 -23.29 -55.07 -30.08
N GLY A 194 -24.61 -54.95 -30.24
CA GLY A 194 -25.57 -55.98 -29.80
C GLY A 194 -26.65 -55.54 -28.81
N GLY A 195 -27.87 -55.36 -29.34
CA GLY A 195 -29.14 -55.92 -28.85
C GLY A 195 -29.54 -55.78 -27.37
N GLY A 196 -30.72 -55.20 -27.14
CA GLY A 196 -31.50 -55.43 -25.92
C GLY A 196 -32.42 -54.26 -25.60
N GLY A 197 -33.71 -54.45 -25.83
CA GLY A 197 -34.74 -53.43 -25.65
C GLY A 197 -34.96 -53.04 -24.18
N ALA A 198 -35.38 -51.80 -23.99
CA ALA A 198 -36.00 -51.35 -22.76
C ALA A 198 -37.10 -50.33 -23.08
N HIS A 199 -38.31 -50.80 -22.84
CA HIS A 199 -39.61 -50.13 -22.68
C HIS A 199 -39.48 -48.76 -21.98
N TYR A 200 -40.02 -47.70 -22.58
CA TYR A 200 -40.28 -46.43 -21.90
C TYR A 200 -41.80 -46.21 -21.90
N ASP A 201 -42.42 -46.50 -20.77
CA ASP A 201 -43.72 -45.94 -20.39
C ASP A 201 -43.51 -45.19 -19.06
N ASP A 202 -43.81 -43.89 -19.10
CA ASP A 202 -44.58 -43.13 -18.12
C ASP A 202 -44.08 -41.68 -18.00
N VAL A 203 -44.91 -40.80 -18.57
CA VAL A 203 -44.94 -39.36 -18.31
C VAL A 203 -45.95 -39.11 -17.20
N PRO A 204 -45.62 -38.25 -16.23
CA PRO A 204 -46.65 -37.42 -15.62
C PRO A 204 -46.40 -35.93 -15.91
N THR A 205 -47.44 -35.30 -16.44
CA THR A 205 -47.59 -33.86 -16.65
C THR A 205 -48.18 -33.17 -15.42
N GLY A 206 -47.75 -31.92 -15.18
CA GLY A 206 -48.49 -30.87 -14.46
C GLY A 206 -47.95 -30.57 -13.06
N ALA A 207 -47.94 -29.34 -12.53
CA ALA A 207 -48.25 -27.99 -12.99
C ALA A 207 -47.66 -27.06 -11.89
N GLY A 208 -46.95 -25.97 -12.19
CA GLY A 208 -47.56 -24.63 -12.25
C GLY A 208 -46.72 -23.56 -11.54
N ALA A 209 -46.85 -22.31 -12.01
CA ALA A 209 -46.36 -21.02 -11.49
C ALA A 209 -44.83 -20.79 -11.50
N GLY A 210 -44.23 -19.76 -12.12
CA GLY A 210 -44.73 -18.50 -12.68
C GLY A 210 -43.84 -17.35 -12.16
N ALA A 211 -43.05 -16.71 -13.02
CA ALA A 211 -42.61 -15.31 -12.94
C ALA A 211 -41.53 -15.05 -14.00
N GLY A 212 -41.70 -13.96 -14.74
CA GLY A 212 -40.95 -13.66 -15.96
C GLY A 212 -39.54 -13.12 -15.75
N ALA A 213 -38.68 -13.43 -16.71
CA ALA A 213 -37.50 -12.63 -17.05
C ALA A 213 -37.20 -12.82 -18.56
N PRO A 214 -36.84 -11.75 -19.30
CA PRO A 214 -36.60 -11.84 -20.73
C PRO A 214 -35.31 -12.61 -21.02
N GLY A 215 -35.43 -13.71 -21.77
CA GLY A 215 -34.29 -14.49 -22.24
C GLY A 215 -33.47 -13.72 -23.28
N VAL A 216 -32.26 -13.31 -22.91
CA VAL A 216 -31.25 -12.80 -23.84
C VAL A 216 -30.69 -13.99 -24.62
N ARG A 217 -31.03 -14.06 -25.90
CA ARG A 217 -30.55 -15.05 -26.87
C ARG A 217 -29.07 -14.78 -27.17
N PHE A 218 -28.16 -15.47 -26.47
CA PHE A 218 -26.76 -15.51 -26.85
C PHE A 218 -26.57 -16.40 -28.08
N GLN A 219 -26.49 -15.78 -29.25
CA GLN A 219 -25.99 -16.40 -30.47
C GLN A 219 -24.45 -16.34 -30.42
N SER A 220 -23.81 -17.33 -29.79
CA SER A 220 -22.35 -17.40 -29.72
C SER A 220 -21.82 -18.52 -30.61
N GLY A 221 -21.48 -18.17 -31.85
CA GLY A 221 -20.53 -18.94 -32.64
C GLY A 221 -19.13 -18.70 -32.10
N TYR A 222 -18.63 -19.61 -31.28
CA TYR A 222 -17.22 -19.64 -30.91
C TYR A 222 -16.42 -20.31 -32.03
N GLN A 223 -15.78 -19.52 -32.88
CA GLN A 223 -14.62 -19.97 -33.64
C GLN A 223 -13.44 -20.14 -32.67
N HIS A 224 -13.00 -21.38 -32.46
CA HIS A 224 -11.73 -21.68 -31.80
C HIS A 224 -10.56 -21.24 -32.71
N PRO A 225 -9.60 -20.43 -32.23
CA PRO A 225 -8.32 -20.29 -32.91
C PRO A 225 -7.51 -21.59 -32.72
N ALA A 226 -6.86 -22.07 -33.78
CA ALA A 226 -6.02 -23.25 -33.74
C ALA A 226 -4.77 -22.99 -32.87
N GLU A 227 -4.69 -23.65 -31.72
CA GLU A 227 -3.48 -23.72 -30.91
C GLU A 227 -2.39 -24.47 -31.68
N ARG A 228 -1.38 -23.72 -32.13
CA ARG A 228 -0.20 -24.24 -32.80
C ARG A 228 0.88 -24.52 -31.75
N THR A 229 0.75 -25.61 -31.01
CA THR A 229 1.75 -26.09 -30.05
C THR A 229 2.81 -26.93 -30.77
N GLY A 230 3.69 -26.26 -31.52
CA GLY A 230 4.91 -26.88 -32.03
C GLY A 230 5.92 -27.06 -30.90
N TYR A 231 6.07 -28.28 -30.40
CA TYR A 231 7.16 -28.66 -29.50
C TYR A 231 8.47 -28.69 -30.29
N ASP A 232 9.43 -27.81 -29.94
CA ASP A 232 10.77 -27.79 -30.53
C ASP A 232 11.76 -28.50 -29.60
N PRO A 233 12.19 -29.74 -29.92
CA PRO A 233 13.12 -30.50 -29.09
C PRO A 233 14.57 -29.99 -29.16
N ALA A 234 14.90 -28.99 -29.98
CA ALA A 234 16.25 -28.45 -30.09
C ALA A 234 16.60 -27.41 -29.02
N ALA A 235 15.63 -26.92 -28.23
CA ALA A 235 15.84 -25.89 -27.22
C ALA A 235 16.65 -26.33 -25.97
N TYR A 236 17.07 -27.60 -25.91
CA TYR A 236 17.78 -28.18 -24.77
C TYR A 236 19.06 -28.94 -25.16
N ARG A 237 19.77 -28.49 -26.20
CA ARG A 237 21.14 -28.93 -26.47
C ARG A 237 22.15 -27.82 -26.24
#